data_AF-A0AAD0UWW6-F1
#
_entry.id   AF-A0AAD0UWW6-F1
#
_cell.length_a   1.000
_cell.length_b   1.000
_cell.length_c   1.000
_cell.angle_alpha   90.00
_cell.angle_beta   90.00
_cell.angle_gamma   90.00
#
_symmetry.space_group_name_H-M   'P 1'
#
loop_
_entity.id
_entity.type
_entity.pdbx_description
1 polymer ?
#
loop_
_entity_poly.entity_id
_entity_poly.type
_entity_poly.pdbx_seq_one_letter_code
_entity_poly.pdbx_strand_id
1 'polypeptide(L)'
;MKSHITVLIRNSTKDVYKSLKQILEPHRLDEDNVASIRSHHWDYWYFPNEPILFDEEFRTSHADSSTEILENSSYVRNLPEEYSTSGIILLDGSWIDLQDFGWKMLREPSTKNDEAWKKWAIASHRILTENREQICVQVILHS
;
A
#
# COMPACT_ATOMS: atom_id res chain seq x y z
N MET A 1 0.67 7.97 -13.53
CA MET A 1 0.07 7.25 -12.38
C MET A 1 0.79 7.71 -11.13
N LYS A 2 0.10 8.28 -10.13
CA LYS A 2 0.73 8.58 -8.85
C LYS A 2 0.99 7.25 -8.14
N SER A 3 2.25 7.01 -7.76
CA SER A 3 2.69 5.81 -7.06
C SER A 3 2.06 5.79 -5.66
N HIS A 4 1.27 4.79 -5.33
CA HIS A 4 0.72 4.57 -4.00
C HIS A 4 1.09 3.17 -3.52
N ILE A 5 1.24 3.00 -2.22
CA ILE A 5 1.39 1.69 -1.60
C ILE A 5 0.05 1.22 -1.03
N THR A 6 -0.06 -0.09 -0.85
CA THR A 6 -1.17 -0.76 -0.19
C THR A 6 -0.77 -1.17 1.21
N VAL A 7 -1.59 -0.85 2.21
CA VAL A 7 -1.44 -1.37 3.56
C VAL A 7 -2.54 -2.39 3.83
N LEU A 8 -2.16 -3.62 4.15
CA LEU A 8 -3.13 -4.65 4.55
C LEU A 8 -3.46 -4.51 6.04
N ILE A 9 -4.75 -4.54 6.35
CA ILE A 9 -5.30 -4.42 7.69
C ILE A 9 -6.27 -5.58 7.95
N ARG A 10 -6.26 -6.11 9.17
CA ARG A 10 -7.18 -7.21 9.54
C ARG A 10 -8.63 -6.77 9.38
N ASN A 11 -9.46 -7.60 8.78
CA ASN A 11 -10.89 -7.29 8.60
C ASN A 11 -11.71 -7.13 9.88
N SER A 12 -11.20 -7.61 11.02
CA SER A 12 -11.79 -7.39 12.34
C SER A 12 -11.48 -6.02 12.95
N THR A 13 -10.69 -5.19 12.24
CA THR A 13 -10.28 -3.86 12.70
C THR A 13 -11.46 -2.91 12.69
N LYS A 14 -11.73 -2.26 13.83
CA LYS A 14 -12.76 -1.22 13.94
C LYS A 14 -12.24 0.17 13.60
N ASP A 15 -11.04 0.48 14.08
CA ASP A 15 -10.38 1.77 13.87
C ASP A 15 -9.26 1.59 12.85
N VAL A 16 -9.63 1.76 11.58
CA VAL A 16 -8.74 1.56 10.43
C VAL A 16 -7.63 2.61 10.42
N TYR A 17 -7.93 3.87 10.74
CA TYR A 17 -6.95 4.95 10.76
C TYR A 17 -5.86 4.71 11.82
N LYS A 18 -6.26 4.33 13.05
CA LYS A 18 -5.30 3.99 14.10
C LYS A 18 -4.42 2.81 13.73
N SER A 19 -5.01 1.77 13.14
CA SER A 19 -4.26 0.56 12.74
C SER A 19 -3.30 0.85 11.59
N LEU A 20 -3.73 1.65 10.61
CA LEU A 20 -2.89 2.15 9.52
C LEU A 20 -1.67 2.89 10.08
N LYS A 21 -1.88 3.84 11.01
CA LYS A 21 -0.79 4.58 11.65
C LYS A 21 0.20 3.65 12.37
N GLN A 22 -0.31 2.67 13.10
CA GLN A 22 0.54 1.70 13.83
C GLN A 22 1.38 0.84 12.88
N ILE A 23 0.84 0.46 11.72
CA ILE A 23 1.54 -0.34 10.72
C ILE A 23 2.59 0.50 9.98
N LEU A 24 2.31 1.77 9.70
CA LEU A 24 3.23 2.63 8.98
C LEU A 24 4.42 3.08 9.82
N GLU A 25 4.22 3.39 11.11
CA GLU A 25 5.23 4.02 11.98
C GLU A 25 6.60 3.30 11.99
N PRO A 26 6.70 1.96 12.03
CA PRO A 26 7.98 1.25 11.97
C PRO A 26 8.79 1.47 10.68
N HIS A 27 8.16 1.98 9.61
CA HIS A 27 8.81 2.26 8.32
C HIS A 27 9.16 3.72 8.12
N ARG A 28 8.91 4.57 9.14
CA ARG A 28 9.24 5.98 9.11
C ARG A 28 10.74 6.19 9.11
N LEU A 29 11.19 7.11 8.27
CA LEU A 29 12.57 7.54 8.22
C LEU A 29 12.93 8.29 9.50
N ASP A 30 14.03 7.87 10.11
CA ASP A 30 14.76 8.53 11.18
C ASP A 30 16.02 9.17 10.57
N GLU A 31 15.98 10.50 10.40
CA GLU A 31 17.01 11.32 9.76
C GLU A 31 18.34 11.29 10.53
N ASP A 32 18.30 11.00 11.83
CA ASP A 32 19.48 10.96 12.69
C ASP A 32 20.20 9.59 12.63
N ASN A 33 19.64 8.62 11.90
CA ASN A 33 20.15 7.25 11.84
C ASN A 33 20.44 6.80 10.39
N VAL A 34 21.73 6.64 10.09
CA VAL A 34 22.22 6.24 8.76
C VAL A 34 21.72 4.85 8.31
N ALA A 35 21.49 3.92 9.24
CA ALA A 35 20.89 2.63 8.89
C ALA A 35 19.43 2.81 8.47
N SER A 36 18.70 3.65 9.20
CA SER A 36 17.31 4.03 8.90
C SER A 36 17.18 4.69 7.52
N ILE A 37 18.04 5.65 7.17
CA ILE A 37 18.04 6.30 5.84
C ILE A 37 18.17 5.27 4.70
N ARG A 38 18.80 4.12 4.96
CA ARG A 38 18.98 3.05 3.98
C ARG A 38 17.87 2.01 3.98
N SER A 39 17.04 1.93 5.02
CA SER A 39 16.07 0.85 5.25
C SER A 39 14.63 1.30 5.47
N HIS A 40 14.40 2.58 5.73
CA HIS A 40 13.09 3.19 5.92
C HIS A 40 12.75 4.08 4.75
N HIS A 41 11.46 4.37 4.60
CA HIS A 41 10.93 4.73 3.29
C HIS A 41 10.18 6.06 3.23
N TRP A 42 9.85 6.70 4.36
CA TRP A 42 8.99 7.90 4.33
C TRP A 42 9.21 8.89 5.49
N ASP A 43 9.06 10.19 5.21
CA ASP A 43 9.06 11.27 6.22
C ASP A 43 7.64 11.65 6.64
N TYR A 44 6.71 11.65 5.68
CA TYR A 44 5.26 11.72 5.92
C TYR A 44 4.46 10.92 4.89
N TRP A 45 3.19 10.64 5.20
CA TRP A 45 2.25 9.95 4.33
C TRP A 45 0.90 10.66 4.28
N TYR A 46 0.13 10.43 3.22
CA TYR A 46 -1.20 11.00 3.04
C TYR A 46 -2.07 10.11 2.13
N PHE A 47 -3.38 10.34 2.14
CA PHE A 47 -4.32 9.61 1.29
C PHE A 47 -4.34 10.17 -0.15
N PRO A 48 -4.48 9.32 -1.18
CA PRO A 48 -4.78 9.78 -2.54
C PRO A 48 -6.02 10.70 -2.61
N ASN A 49 -5.89 11.84 -3.29
CA ASN A 49 -7.00 12.77 -3.53
C ASN A 49 -7.96 12.32 -4.65
N GLU A 50 -7.52 11.37 -5.48
CA GLU A 50 -8.30 10.75 -6.54
C GLU A 50 -8.42 9.26 -6.21
N PRO A 51 -9.22 8.91 -5.18
CA PRO A 51 -9.39 7.54 -4.75
C PRO A 51 -10.03 6.71 -5.87
N ILE A 52 -9.46 5.54 -6.14
CA ILE A 52 -10.03 4.57 -7.08
C ILE A 52 -10.82 3.47 -6.37
N LEU A 53 -10.80 3.48 -5.04
CA LEU A 53 -11.50 2.49 -4.23
C LEU A 53 -12.91 2.97 -3.93
N PHE A 54 -13.88 2.15 -4.31
CA PHE A 54 -15.27 2.37 -3.97
C PHE A 54 -15.90 1.03 -3.59
N ASP A 55 -15.91 0.75 -2.29
CA ASP A 55 -16.45 -0.49 -1.74
C ASP A 55 -17.64 -0.17 -0.82
N GLU A 56 -18.85 -0.41 -1.31
CA GLU A 56 -20.09 -0.19 -0.55
C GLU A 56 -20.19 -1.11 0.68
N GLU A 57 -19.64 -2.32 0.61
CA GLU A 57 -19.61 -3.26 1.72
C GLU A 57 -18.71 -2.73 2.84
N PHE A 58 -17.53 -2.23 2.48
CA PHE A 58 -16.61 -1.59 3.41
C PHE A 58 -17.25 -0.33 4.04
N ARG A 59 -17.84 0.55 3.22
CA ARG A 59 -18.50 1.77 3.69
C ARG A 59 -19.63 1.50 4.67
N THR A 60 -20.42 0.45 4.43
CA THR A 60 -21.51 0.06 5.33
C THR A 60 -20.98 -0.49 6.65
N SER A 61 -19.94 -1.31 6.61
CA SER A 61 -19.34 -1.91 7.82
C SER A 61 -18.53 -0.91 8.67
N HIS A 62 -18.09 0.20 8.07
CA HIS A 62 -17.25 1.23 8.70
C HIS A 62 -17.88 2.62 8.65
N ALA A 63 -19.21 2.72 8.71
CA ALA A 63 -19.97 3.96 8.50
C ALA A 63 -19.55 5.14 9.40
N ASP A 64 -18.97 4.87 10.57
CA ASP A 64 -18.47 5.89 11.51
C ASP A 64 -17.04 6.39 11.19
N SER A 65 -16.39 5.84 10.17
CA SER A 65 -15.04 6.26 9.75
C SER A 65 -15.05 7.59 9.00
N SER A 66 -13.90 8.27 8.94
CA SER A 66 -13.77 9.48 8.13
C SER A 66 -13.94 9.18 6.64
N THR A 67 -14.40 10.19 5.89
CA THR A 67 -14.53 10.11 4.42
C THR A 67 -13.24 9.67 3.76
N GLU A 68 -12.09 10.19 4.18
CA GLU A 68 -10.78 9.81 3.62
C GLU A 68 -10.49 8.31 3.75
N ILE A 69 -10.83 7.71 4.90
CA ILE A 69 -10.68 6.26 5.12
C ILE A 69 -11.65 5.50 4.23
N LEU A 70 -12.91 5.92 4.17
CA LEU A 70 -13.94 5.26 3.38
C LEU A 70 -13.64 5.25 1.88
N GLU A 71 -13.01 6.30 1.37
CA GLU A 71 -12.67 6.45 -0.04
C GLU A 71 -11.35 5.77 -0.40
N ASN A 72 -10.42 5.61 0.54
CA ASN A 72 -9.11 5.02 0.28
C ASN A 72 -8.97 3.59 0.81
N SER A 73 -10.08 2.97 1.21
CA SER A 73 -10.09 1.61 1.74
C SER A 73 -11.13 0.74 1.06
N SER A 74 -10.85 -0.57 1.00
CA SER A 74 -11.72 -1.58 0.42
C SER A 74 -11.39 -2.95 0.99
N TYR A 75 -12.31 -3.91 0.96
CA TYR A 75 -11.91 -5.31 1.10
C TYR A 75 -11.10 -5.72 -0.13
N VAL A 76 -10.05 -6.52 0.07
CA VAL A 76 -9.16 -6.92 -1.04
C VAL A 76 -9.92 -7.65 -2.16
N ARG A 77 -10.93 -8.46 -1.81
CA ARG A 77 -11.82 -9.13 -2.77
C ARG A 77 -12.66 -8.16 -3.64
N ASN A 78 -12.80 -6.91 -3.24
CA ASN A 78 -13.60 -5.87 -3.89
C ASN A 78 -12.72 -4.82 -4.59
N LEU A 79 -11.41 -5.04 -4.70
CA LEU A 79 -10.52 -4.17 -5.48
C LEU A 79 -10.92 -4.18 -6.97
N PRO A 80 -10.74 -3.06 -7.69
CA PRO A 80 -10.99 -3.01 -9.13
C PRO A 80 -10.06 -3.96 -9.89
N GLU A 81 -10.50 -4.45 -11.06
CA GLU A 81 -9.72 -5.39 -11.87
C GLU A 81 -8.35 -4.82 -12.29
N GLU A 82 -8.30 -3.53 -12.60
CA GLU A 82 -7.07 -2.81 -12.97
C GLU A 82 -6.30 -2.24 -11.77
N TYR A 83 -6.56 -2.75 -10.56
CA TYR A 83 -5.83 -2.31 -9.37
C TYR A 83 -4.33 -2.57 -9.49
N SER A 84 -3.54 -1.54 -9.23
CA SER A 84 -2.08 -1.65 -9.20
C SER A 84 -1.52 -0.77 -8.09
N THR A 85 -0.42 -1.18 -7.50
CA THR A 85 0.23 -0.51 -6.38
C THR A 85 1.74 -0.65 -6.53
N SER A 86 2.54 0.25 -5.96
CA SER A 86 4.00 0.21 -6.05
C SER A 86 4.67 -0.58 -4.93
N GLY A 87 3.93 -0.85 -3.85
CA GLY A 87 4.38 -1.64 -2.71
C GLY A 87 3.22 -2.09 -1.85
N ILE A 88 3.44 -3.11 -1.04
CA ILE A 88 2.46 -3.67 -0.11
C ILE A 88 3.12 -3.83 1.26
N ILE A 89 2.47 -3.33 2.31
CA ILE A 89 2.79 -3.69 3.69
C ILE A 89 1.81 -4.79 4.14
N LEU A 90 2.36 -5.95 4.50
CA LEU A 90 1.61 -7.12 4.92
C LEU A 90 1.13 -7.01 6.38
N LEU A 91 0.24 -7.93 6.77
CA LEU A 91 -0.32 -7.99 8.14
C LEU A 91 0.73 -8.24 9.24
N ASP A 92 1.89 -8.79 8.88
CA ASP A 92 3.01 -9.02 9.78
C ASP A 92 3.98 -7.82 9.85
N GLY A 93 3.71 -6.74 9.10
CA GLY A 93 4.56 -5.55 9.00
C GLY A 93 5.67 -5.68 7.96
N SER A 94 5.74 -6.77 7.18
CA SER A 94 6.70 -6.86 6.09
C SER A 94 6.34 -5.90 4.97
N TRP A 95 7.31 -5.10 4.54
CA TRP A 95 7.20 -4.26 3.34
C TRP A 95 7.76 -5.02 2.14
N ILE A 96 7.00 -5.07 1.05
CA ILE A 96 7.44 -5.59 -0.24
C ILE A 96 7.11 -4.57 -1.32
N ASP A 97 8.08 -4.15 -2.12
CA ASP A 97 7.87 -3.19 -3.21
C ASP A 97 8.56 -3.55 -4.52
N LEU A 98 8.36 -2.71 -5.54
CA LEU A 98 8.97 -2.84 -6.85
C LEU A 98 10.50 -3.01 -6.85
N GLN A 99 11.20 -2.41 -5.90
CA GLN A 99 12.66 -2.45 -5.82
C GLN A 99 13.15 -3.85 -5.46
N ASP A 100 12.39 -4.62 -4.66
CA ASP A 100 12.69 -6.02 -4.34
C ASP A 100 12.74 -6.92 -5.59
N PHE A 101 12.08 -6.49 -6.67
CA PHE A 101 12.06 -7.18 -7.96
C PHE A 101 13.09 -6.63 -8.96
N GLY A 102 13.95 -5.71 -8.51
CA GLY A 102 15.05 -5.15 -9.29
C GLY A 102 14.69 -3.91 -10.11
N TRP A 103 13.53 -3.29 -9.85
CA TRP A 103 13.14 -2.03 -10.48
C TRP A 103 14.08 -0.90 -10.05
N LYS A 104 14.47 -0.03 -10.99
CA LYS A 104 15.40 1.08 -10.74
C LYS A 104 14.93 2.37 -11.39
N MET A 105 15.06 3.48 -10.65
CA MET A 105 14.76 4.85 -11.13
C MET A 105 15.76 5.37 -12.17
N LEU A 106 16.94 4.76 -12.30
CA LEU A 106 18.01 5.27 -13.15
C LEU A 106 17.95 4.66 -14.56
N ARG A 107 17.78 5.56 -15.55
CA ARG A 107 17.71 5.34 -17.02
C ARG A 107 16.31 4.91 -17.49
N GLU A 108 15.73 5.78 -18.30
CA GLU A 108 14.56 5.66 -19.19
C GLU A 108 14.31 4.25 -19.77
N PRO A 109 13.06 3.89 -20.15
CA PRO A 109 12.50 2.54 -20.14
C PRO A 109 13.53 1.47 -20.48
N SER A 110 13.84 0.65 -19.47
CA SER A 110 14.75 -0.47 -19.62
C SER A 110 13.95 -1.75 -19.60
N THR A 111 14.31 -2.69 -20.48
CA THR A 111 13.76 -4.05 -20.48
C THR A 111 13.82 -4.69 -19.08
N LYS A 112 14.81 -4.31 -18.27
CA LYS A 112 14.94 -4.74 -16.87
C LYS A 112 13.82 -4.21 -15.98
N ASN A 113 13.41 -2.95 -16.13
CA ASN A 113 12.27 -2.40 -15.39
C ASN A 113 10.95 -3.02 -15.83
N ASP A 114 10.80 -3.35 -17.13
CA ASP A 114 9.62 -4.08 -17.63
C ASP A 114 9.54 -5.50 -17.03
N GLU A 115 10.68 -6.20 -16.97
CA GLU A 115 10.77 -7.52 -16.33
C GLU A 115 10.49 -7.44 -14.82
N ALA A 116 11.04 -6.45 -14.13
CA ALA A 116 10.78 -6.21 -12.72
C ALA A 116 9.29 -5.92 -12.47
N TRP A 117 8.69 -5.05 -13.29
CA TRP A 117 7.26 -4.75 -13.22
C TRP A 117 6.39 -5.98 -13.44
N LYS A 118 6.72 -6.83 -14.43
CA LYS A 118 5.99 -8.09 -14.66
C LYS A 118 6.08 -9.03 -13.46
N LYS A 119 7.27 -9.19 -12.87
CA LYS A 119 7.44 -10.02 -11.66
C LYS A 119 6.65 -9.45 -10.49
N TRP A 120 6.70 -8.13 -10.30
CA TRP A 120 5.94 -7.45 -9.27
C TRP A 120 4.42 -7.62 -9.47
N ALA A 121 3.89 -7.40 -10.66
CA ALA A 121 2.46 -7.54 -10.95
C ALA A 121 1.94 -8.95 -10.62
N ILE A 122 2.72 -9.99 -10.94
CA ILE A 122 2.39 -11.38 -10.59
C ILE A 122 2.42 -11.57 -9.06
N ALA A 123 3.46 -11.06 -8.39
CA ALA A 123 3.63 -11.20 -6.95
C ALA A 123 2.55 -10.44 -6.16
N SER A 124 2.25 -9.19 -6.53
CA SER A 124 1.23 -8.36 -5.89
C SER A 124 -0.15 -8.95 -6.07
N HIS A 125 -0.50 -9.43 -7.28
CA HIS A 125 -1.77 -10.11 -7.51
C HIS A 125 -1.91 -11.37 -6.64
N ARG A 126 -0.84 -12.17 -6.50
CA ARG A 126 -0.81 -13.34 -5.62
C ARG A 126 -1.01 -12.94 -4.14
N ILE A 127 -0.26 -11.95 -3.66
CA ILE A 127 -0.37 -11.44 -2.28
C ILE A 127 -1.79 -10.98 -1.98
N LEU A 128 -2.39 -10.17 -2.86
CA LEU A 128 -3.76 -9.68 -2.69
C LEU A 128 -4.76 -10.85 -2.72
N THR A 129 -4.58 -11.82 -3.63
CA THR A 129 -5.44 -13.02 -3.69
C THR A 129 -5.36 -13.87 -2.42
N GLU A 130 -4.18 -13.99 -1.80
CA GLU A 130 -3.98 -14.69 -0.53
C GLU A 130 -4.60 -13.93 0.67
N ASN A 131 -4.84 -12.61 0.52
CA ASN A 131 -5.37 -11.73 1.56
C ASN A 131 -6.78 -11.19 1.22
N ARG A 132 -7.55 -11.90 0.39
CA ARG A 132 -8.87 -11.46 -0.13
C ARG A 132 -9.85 -10.95 0.92
N GLU A 133 -9.83 -11.55 2.10
CA GLU A 133 -10.77 -11.21 3.17
C GLU A 133 -10.34 -10.00 4.01
N GLN A 134 -9.13 -9.47 3.78
CA GLN A 134 -8.56 -8.37 4.54
C GLN A 134 -8.98 -7.01 3.99
N ILE A 135 -8.75 -5.98 4.79
CA ILE A 135 -8.90 -4.59 4.37
C ILE A 135 -7.61 -4.15 3.68
N CYS A 136 -7.74 -3.49 2.54
CA CYS A 136 -6.70 -2.78 1.84
C CYS A 136 -6.91 -1.29 2.04
N VAL A 137 -5.85 -0.56 2.38
CA VAL A 137 -5.85 0.90 2.42
C VAL A 137 -4.75 1.45 1.52
N GLN A 138 -5.10 2.40 0.65
CA GLN A 138 -4.14 3.10 -0.20
C GLN A 138 -3.56 4.31 0.51
N VAL A 139 -2.23 4.45 0.46
CA VAL A 139 -1.53 5.67 0.91
C VAL A 139 -0.44 6.06 -0.07
N ILE A 140 -0.15 7.36 -0.14
CA ILE A 140 1.02 7.89 -0.83
C ILE A 140 2.05 8.26 0.23
N LEU A 141 3.29 7.86 -0.02
CA LEU A 141 4.43 8.15 0.83
C LEU A 141 5.27 9.26 0.21
N HIS A 142 5.76 10.16 1.05
CA HIS A 142 6.75 11.16 0.67
C HIS A 142 8.12 10.80 1.24
N SER A 143 9.15 10.97 0.41
CA SER A 143 10.57 10.93 0.75
C SER A 143 11.25 12.15 0.17
#